data_AF-A0A938DAU3-F1
#
_entry.id   AF-A0A938DAU3-F1
#
_cell.length_a   1.000
_cell.length_b   1.000
_cell.length_c   1.000
_cell.angle_alpha   90.00
_cell.angle_beta   90.00
_cell.angle_gamma   90.00
#
_symmetry.space_group_name_H-M   'P 1'
#
loop_
_entity.id
_entity.type
_entity.pdbx_description
1 polymer ?
#
loop_
_entity_poly.entity_id
_entity_poly.type
_entity_poly.pdbx_seq_one_letter_code
_entity_poly.pdbx_strand_id
1 'polypeptide(L)'
;MRRTVTAKDIDREFTRIGDMAYFDDDHKDLRMRVEKLYTGSSWSEDPPSRTRHFVGNVQITAVDGDLISVRSSLHLYRSRLEGVTDNFCARREDGLRRAGEGFRIARRHIYLDHTVIHATNLSSLF
;
A
#
# COMPACT_ATOMS: atom_id res chain seq x y z
N MET A 1 10.76 -2.61 3.65
CA MET A 1 11.43 -2.32 2.36
C MET A 1 11.99 -3.62 1.76
N ARG A 2 12.04 -3.75 0.42
CA ARG A 2 12.55 -4.93 -0.29
C ARG A 2 14.06 -4.82 -0.54
N ARG A 3 14.80 -5.95 -0.51
CA ARG A 3 16.25 -6.05 -0.74
C ARG A 3 16.52 -7.13 -1.78
N THR A 4 17.52 -6.93 -2.62
CA THR A 4 18.02 -8.00 -3.50
C THR A 4 18.79 -9.02 -2.65
N VAL A 5 18.28 -10.23 -2.59
CA VAL A 5 18.85 -11.34 -1.81
C VAL A 5 19.05 -12.57 -2.69
N THR A 6 19.89 -13.50 -2.25
CA THR A 6 20.02 -14.80 -2.93
C THR A 6 18.83 -15.71 -2.59
N ALA A 7 18.62 -16.79 -3.35
CA ALA A 7 17.57 -17.76 -3.05
C ALA A 7 17.69 -18.41 -1.66
N LYS A 8 18.92 -18.49 -1.11
CA LYS A 8 19.16 -19.01 0.24
C LYS A 8 18.66 -18.08 1.35
N ASP A 9 18.50 -16.80 1.05
CA ASP A 9 18.14 -15.73 2.00
C ASP A 9 16.78 -15.09 1.65
N ILE A 10 15.91 -15.82 0.93
CA ILE A 10 14.64 -15.27 0.44
C ILE A 10 13.70 -14.81 1.57
N ASP A 11 13.83 -15.41 2.76
CA ASP A 11 13.13 -15.00 3.98
C ASP A 11 13.52 -13.59 4.46
N ARG A 12 14.67 -13.07 3.99
CA ARG A 12 15.22 -11.75 4.32
C ARG A 12 14.99 -10.71 3.23
N GLU A 13 14.23 -11.05 2.19
CA GLU A 13 13.92 -10.16 1.08
C GLU A 13 13.21 -8.87 1.55
N PHE A 14 12.40 -8.94 2.61
CA PHE A 14 11.74 -7.78 3.20
C PHE A 14 12.30 -7.47 4.59
N THR A 15 12.37 -6.17 4.93
CA THR A 15 12.61 -5.74 6.31
C THR A 15 11.51 -6.25 7.24
N ARG A 16 11.83 -6.42 8.53
CA ARG A 16 10.85 -6.91 9.51
C ARG A 16 9.87 -5.80 9.88
N ILE A 17 8.73 -6.19 10.44
CA ILE A 17 7.79 -5.25 11.05
C ILE A 17 8.51 -4.53 12.20
N GLY A 18 8.37 -3.20 12.26
CA GLY A 18 9.05 -2.34 13.23
C GLY A 18 10.44 -1.84 12.79
N ASP A 19 10.97 -2.35 11.67
CA ASP A 19 12.13 -1.76 11.01
C ASP A 19 11.69 -0.62 10.06
N MET A 20 12.66 0.01 9.40
CA MET A 20 12.41 1.05 8.39
C MET A 20 11.41 0.61 7.30
N ALA A 21 10.39 1.43 7.11
CA ALA A 21 9.34 1.27 6.11
C ALA A 21 9.06 2.57 5.34
N TYR A 22 8.42 2.47 4.18
CA TYR A 22 7.94 3.65 3.44
C TYR A 22 6.70 4.28 4.09
N PHE A 23 5.87 3.43 4.68
CA PHE A 23 4.70 3.79 5.48
C PHE A 23 4.72 2.92 6.73
N ASP A 24 4.62 3.55 7.89
CA ASP A 24 4.38 2.93 9.18
C ASP A 24 3.45 3.86 9.95
N ASP A 25 2.20 3.90 9.48
CA ASP A 25 1.20 4.89 9.89
C ASP A 25 0.17 4.25 10.82
N ASP A 26 -0.18 4.94 11.90
CA ASP A 26 -1.36 4.62 12.69
C ASP A 26 -2.62 5.32 12.12
N HIS A 27 -3.77 5.17 12.80
CA HIS A 27 -5.00 5.81 12.37
C HIS A 27 -4.93 7.35 12.38
N LYS A 28 -4.17 7.95 13.31
CA LYS A 28 -3.98 9.41 13.39
C LYS A 28 -3.13 9.88 12.21
N ASP A 29 -2.05 9.17 11.88
CA ASP A 29 -1.21 9.47 10.73
C ASP A 29 -1.99 9.39 9.41
N LEU A 30 -2.77 8.32 9.23
CA LEU A 30 -3.66 8.17 8.08
C LEU A 30 -4.69 9.30 7.98
N ARG A 31 -5.27 9.72 9.11
CA ARG A 31 -6.19 10.88 9.12
C ARG A 31 -5.50 12.14 8.64
N MET A 32 -4.30 12.44 9.14
CA MET A 32 -3.55 13.63 8.72
C MET A 32 -3.21 13.60 7.23
N ARG A 33 -2.88 12.43 6.67
CA ARG A 33 -2.66 12.27 5.23
C ARG A 33 -3.90 12.60 4.42
N VAL A 34 -5.07 12.10 4.85
CA VAL A 34 -6.36 12.37 4.20
C VAL A 34 -6.70 13.86 4.30
N GLU A 35 -6.58 14.46 5.47
CA GLU A 35 -6.83 15.89 5.68
C GLU A 35 -5.92 16.75 4.79
N LYS A 36 -4.63 16.42 4.70
CA LYS A 36 -3.68 17.12 3.82
C LYS A 36 -4.15 17.15 2.36
N LEU A 37 -4.73 16.07 1.84
CA LEU A 37 -5.25 16.03 0.47
C LEU A 37 -6.38 17.05 0.24
N TYR A 38 -7.15 17.39 1.29
CA TYR A 38 -8.24 18.37 1.21
C TYR A 38 -7.82 19.81 1.45
N THR A 39 -6.61 20.08 1.95
CA THR A 39 -6.16 21.44 2.29
C THR A 39 -5.89 22.34 1.08
N GLY A 40 -5.86 21.81 -0.14
CA GLY A 40 -5.45 22.54 -1.34
C GLY A 40 -3.96 22.92 -1.39
N SER A 41 -3.18 22.61 -0.34
CA SER A 41 -1.73 22.86 -0.27
C SER A 41 -0.91 21.59 -0.53
N SER A 42 -1.54 20.54 -1.04
CA SER A 42 -0.87 19.29 -1.39
C SER A 42 -0.29 19.40 -2.80
N TRP A 43 0.82 20.14 -2.96
CA TRP A 43 1.45 20.38 -4.27
C TRP A 43 1.81 19.11 -5.05
N SER A 44 2.02 17.98 -4.35
CA SER A 44 2.25 16.67 -4.99
C SER A 44 0.98 16.07 -5.61
N GLU A 45 -0.19 16.55 -5.22
CA GLU A 45 -1.53 16.12 -5.66
C GLU A 45 -2.37 17.31 -6.16
N ASP A 46 -1.71 18.41 -6.53
CA ASP A 46 -2.32 19.54 -7.23
C ASP A 46 -1.49 19.88 -8.48
N PRO A 47 -1.95 19.54 -9.71
CA PRO A 47 -3.18 18.81 -9.99
C PRO A 47 -3.12 17.34 -9.49
N PRO A 48 -4.29 16.72 -9.25
CA PRO A 48 -4.38 15.39 -8.67
C PRO A 48 -3.85 14.30 -9.60
N SER A 49 -3.22 13.30 -9.01
CA SER A 49 -2.78 12.09 -9.70
C SER A 49 -3.99 11.30 -10.21
N ARG A 50 -3.90 10.78 -11.44
CA ARG A 50 -4.86 9.82 -11.97
C ARG A 50 -4.41 8.42 -11.60
N THR A 51 -5.09 7.79 -10.65
CA THR A 51 -4.74 6.45 -10.15
C THR A 51 -5.71 5.38 -10.61
N ARG A 52 -5.20 4.17 -10.85
CA ARG A 52 -6.01 2.96 -11.04
C ARG A 52 -5.41 1.81 -10.23
N HIS A 53 -6.23 1.24 -9.36
CA HIS A 53 -5.86 0.05 -8.56
C HIS A 53 -6.47 -1.19 -9.22
N PHE A 54 -5.63 -2.00 -9.84
CA PHE A 54 -6.01 -3.33 -10.29
C PHE A 54 -5.75 -4.30 -9.13
N VAL A 55 -6.82 -4.87 -8.59
CA VAL A 55 -6.74 -5.85 -7.50
C VAL A 55 -7.05 -7.22 -8.06
N GLY A 56 -6.14 -8.16 -7.86
CA GLY A 56 -6.26 -9.53 -8.33
C GLY A 56 -5.81 -10.54 -7.29
N ASN A 57 -5.90 -11.83 -7.64
CA ASN A 57 -5.39 -12.94 -6.82
C ASN A 57 -5.85 -12.87 -5.36
N VAL A 58 -7.11 -12.49 -5.15
CA VAL A 58 -7.69 -12.33 -3.81
C VAL A 58 -7.86 -13.71 -3.19
N GLN A 59 -7.21 -13.92 -2.06
CA GLN A 59 -7.23 -15.17 -1.30
C GLN A 59 -7.54 -14.87 0.17
N ILE A 60 -8.55 -15.52 0.71
CA ILE A 60 -8.76 -15.58 2.17
C ILE A 60 -7.76 -16.61 2.73
N THR A 61 -6.88 -16.17 3.62
CA THR A 61 -5.83 -17.03 4.20
C THR A 61 -6.19 -17.54 5.60
N ALA A 62 -7.06 -16.83 6.32
CA ALA A 62 -7.57 -17.26 7.62
C ALA A 62 -8.87 -16.51 7.97
N VAL A 63 -9.69 -17.11 8.82
CA VAL A 63 -10.86 -16.48 9.44
C VAL A 63 -10.83 -16.79 10.93
N ASP A 64 -10.83 -15.75 11.77
CA ASP A 64 -10.82 -15.84 13.22
C ASP A 64 -11.88 -14.90 13.80
N GLY A 65 -13.04 -15.46 14.15
CA GLY A 65 -14.23 -14.69 14.51
C GLY A 65 -14.60 -13.66 13.44
N ASP A 66 -14.58 -12.38 13.82
CA ASP A 66 -14.89 -11.26 12.93
C ASP A 66 -13.69 -10.75 12.11
N LEU A 67 -12.50 -11.32 12.30
CA LEU A 67 -11.29 -10.95 11.57
C LEU A 67 -11.01 -11.92 10.42
N ILE A 68 -10.93 -11.39 9.21
CA ILE A 68 -10.63 -12.12 7.98
C ILE A 68 -9.26 -11.68 7.49
N SER A 69 -8.31 -12.62 7.40
CA SER A 69 -7.01 -12.36 6.79
C SER A 69 -7.09 -12.60 5.29
N VAL A 70 -6.69 -11.60 4.50
CA VAL A 70 -6.76 -11.62 3.04
C VAL A 70 -5.40 -11.28 2.45
N ARG A 71 -4.98 -12.09 1.48
CA ARG A 71 -3.86 -11.78 0.59
C ARG A 71 -4.41 -11.35 -0.76
N SER A 72 -3.84 -10.31 -1.36
CA SER A 72 -4.19 -9.89 -2.72
C SER A 72 -2.97 -9.34 -3.45
N SER A 73 -3.01 -9.39 -4.78
CA SER A 73 -2.07 -8.67 -5.64
C SER A 73 -2.65 -7.31 -5.99
N LEU A 74 -1.79 -6.30 -6.03
CA LEU A 74 -2.09 -4.93 -6.44
C LEU A 74 -1.16 -4.53 -7.58
N HIS A 75 -1.74 -4.00 -8.66
CA HIS A 75 -1.04 -3.12 -9.59
C HIS A 75 -1.67 -1.73 -9.49
N LEU A 76 -0.91 -0.78 -8.97
CA LEU A 76 -1.28 0.62 -8.93
C LEU A 76 -0.60 1.33 -10.11
N TYR A 77 -1.42 1.75 -11.06
CA TYR A 77 -1.03 2.67 -12.12
C TYR A 77 -1.29 4.10 -11.65
N ARG A 78 -0.30 4.98 -11.78
CA ARG A 78 -0.42 6.41 -11.53
C ARG A 78 0.06 7.20 -12.74
N SER A 79 -0.74 8.15 -13.21
CA SER A 79 -0.27 9.15 -14.18
C SER A 79 -0.49 10.57 -13.66
N ARG A 80 0.45 11.45 -13.95
CA ARG A 80 0.43 12.85 -13.47
C ARG A 80 0.99 13.81 -14.52
N LEU A 81 0.50 15.04 -14.49
CA LEU A 81 0.89 16.11 -15.41
C LEU A 81 0.78 15.60 -16.88
N GLU A 82 1.73 15.98 -17.73
CA GLU A 82 1.70 15.70 -19.18
C GLU A 82 2.27 14.33 -19.57
N GLY A 83 3.15 13.72 -18.77
CA GLY A 83 3.81 12.47 -19.19
C GLY A 83 4.41 11.60 -18.08
N VAL A 84 4.25 11.99 -16.81
CA VAL A 84 4.80 11.18 -15.71
C VAL A 84 3.87 9.99 -15.48
N THR A 85 4.42 8.79 -15.59
CA THR A 85 3.70 7.55 -15.26
C THR A 85 4.53 6.71 -14.30
N ASP A 86 3.87 6.20 -13.26
CA ASP A 86 4.45 5.29 -12.29
C ASP A 86 3.61 4.02 -12.25
N ASN A 87 4.30 2.89 -12.12
CA ASN A 87 3.68 1.59 -11.96
C ASN A 87 4.24 0.97 -10.68
N PHE A 88 3.33 0.57 -9.80
CA PHE A 88 3.68 -0.12 -8.59
C PHE A 88 3.00 -1.49 -8.56
N CYS A 89 3.80 -2.54 -8.43
CA CYS A 89 3.32 -3.88 -8.17
C CYS A 89 3.57 -4.23 -6.70
N ALA A 90 2.59 -4.83 -6.04
CA ALA A 90 2.71 -5.23 -4.65
C ALA A 90 1.82 -6.41 -4.30
N ARG A 91 2.22 -7.15 -3.26
CA ARG A 91 1.32 -8.01 -2.48
C ARG A 91 0.79 -7.23 -1.29
N ARG A 92 -0.53 -7.27 -1.06
CA ARG A 92 -1.15 -6.79 0.18
C ARG A 92 -1.54 -7.96 1.06
N GLU A 93 -1.25 -7.84 2.35
CA GLU A 93 -1.77 -8.71 3.39
C GLU A 93 -2.60 -7.88 4.37
N ASP A 94 -3.92 -8.05 4.28
CA ASP A 94 -4.91 -7.28 4.99
C ASP A 94 -5.56 -8.10 6.10
N GLY A 95 -5.86 -7.45 7.22
CA GLY A 95 -6.81 -7.95 8.21
C GLY A 95 -8.10 -7.14 8.10
N LEU A 96 -9.17 -7.75 7.60
CA LEU A 96 -10.48 -7.14 7.45
C LEU A 96 -11.35 -7.52 8.64
N ARG A 97 -11.88 -6.54 9.37
CA ARG A 97 -12.85 -6.77 10.45
C ARG A 97 -14.26 -6.49 9.93
N ARG A 98 -15.19 -7.41 10.18
CA ARG A 98 -16.62 -7.19 9.89
C ARG A 98 -17.12 -5.95 10.64
N ALA A 99 -17.87 -5.09 9.96
CA ALA A 99 -18.41 -3.86 10.52
C ALA A 99 -19.71 -3.48 9.80
N GLY A 100 -20.86 -3.76 10.42
CA GLY A 100 -22.17 -3.60 9.78
C GLY A 100 -22.28 -4.45 8.52
N GLU A 101 -22.75 -3.82 7.43
CA GLU A 101 -22.90 -4.46 6.10
C GLU A 101 -21.57 -4.61 5.33
N GLY A 102 -20.42 -4.26 5.93
CA GLY A 102 -19.15 -4.24 5.23
C GLY A 102 -17.96 -4.63 6.09
N PHE A 103 -16.79 -4.14 5.67
CA PHE A 103 -15.52 -4.42 6.32
C PHE A 103 -14.78 -3.12 6.62
N ARG A 104 -14.02 -3.13 7.71
CA ARG A 104 -12.99 -2.13 7.98
C ARG A 104 -11.63 -2.81 7.89
N ILE A 105 -10.64 -2.09 7.35
CA ILE A 105 -9.25 -2.55 7.35
C ILE A 105 -8.71 -2.32 8.77
N ALA A 106 -8.49 -3.40 9.50
CA ALA A 106 -7.88 -3.35 10.83
C ALA A 106 -6.36 -3.26 10.75
N ARG A 107 -5.76 -3.83 9.70
CA ARG A 107 -4.33 -3.74 9.38
C ARG A 107 -4.12 -4.00 7.89
N ARG A 108 -3.06 -3.41 7.33
CA ARG A 108 -2.57 -3.67 5.97
C ARG A 108 -1.06 -3.68 5.99
N HIS A 109 -0.46 -4.75 5.49
CA HIS A 109 0.97 -4.81 5.18
C HIS A 109 1.16 -4.87 3.66
N ILE A 110 1.93 -3.94 3.11
CA ILE A 110 2.17 -3.86 1.66
C ILE A 110 3.62 -4.27 1.38
N TYR A 111 3.77 -5.34 0.62
CA TYR A 111 5.05 -5.84 0.13
C TYR A 111 5.23 -5.34 -1.29
N LEU A 112 5.94 -4.21 -1.44
CA LEU A 112 6.18 -3.58 -2.74
C LEU A 112 7.26 -4.34 -3.53
N ASP A 113 7.02 -4.57 -4.82
CA ASP A 113 7.92 -5.30 -5.71
C ASP A 113 9.08 -4.46 -6.26
N HIS A 114 9.55 -3.50 -5.46
CA HIS A 114 10.60 -2.57 -5.82
C HIS A 114 11.67 -2.54 -4.72
N THR A 115 12.92 -2.80 -5.09
CA THR A 115 14.08 -2.54 -4.23
C THR A 115 14.42 -1.04 -4.23
N VAL A 116 14.31 -0.40 -5.40
CA VAL A 116 14.46 1.04 -5.59
C VAL A 116 13.16 1.61 -6.17
N ILE A 117 12.68 2.71 -5.59
CA ILE A 117 11.49 3.43 -6.08
C ILE A 117 11.95 4.55 -7.00
N HIS A 118 11.59 4.45 -8.28
CA HIS A 118 11.90 5.47 -9.28
C HIS A 118 10.86 6.60 -9.34
N ALA A 119 9.70 6.39 -8.71
CA ALA A 119 8.70 7.42 -8.54
C ALA A 119 9.24 8.57 -7.70
N THR A 120 8.92 9.81 -8.07
CA THR A 120 9.36 11.02 -7.34
C THR A 120 8.81 11.10 -5.92
N ASN A 121 7.69 10.42 -5.65
CA ASN A 121 7.07 10.31 -4.34
C ASN A 121 6.11 9.10 -4.27
N LEU A 122 5.62 8.82 -3.07
CA LEU A 122 4.54 7.86 -2.77
C LEU A 122 3.30 8.59 -2.21
N SER A 123 2.77 9.56 -2.94
CA SER A 123 1.58 10.32 -2.53
C SER A 123 0.27 9.51 -2.57
N SER A 124 0.26 8.37 -3.27
CA SER A 124 -0.92 7.51 -3.41
C SER A 124 -1.04 6.49 -2.28
N LEU A 125 -2.27 6.12 -1.94
CA LEU A 125 -2.56 5.01 -1.03
C LEU A 125 -2.58 3.69 -1.79
N PHE A 126 -2.13 2.61 -1.15
CA PHE A 126 -1.97 1.27 -1.73
C PHE A 126 -2.98 0.28 -1.11
#